data_AF-A0A3D5N3G0-F1
#
_entry.id   AF-A0A3D5N3G0-F1
#
_cell.length_a   1.000
_cell.length_b   1.000
_cell.length_c   1.000
_cell.angle_alpha   90.00
_cell.angle_beta   90.00
_cell.angle_gamma   90.00
#
_symmetry.space_group_name_H-M   'P 1'
#
loop_
_entity.id
_entity.type
_entity.pdbx_description
1 polymer ?
#
loop_
_entity_poly.entity_id
_entity_poly.type
_entity_poly.pdbx_seq_one_letter_code
_entity_poly.pdbx_strand_id
1 'polypeptide(L)'
;AYKRLGLDADIVTNPESAWRFLNAGRADVFVEEEEVGRSDMVHFLGDEAATLYGASEPIKTDDMFILFSRQHPDGKRLWEEFDRYMVSDAGQELCHKWHACLASVHAPSTGDR
;
A
#
# COMPACT_ATOMS: atom_id res chain seq x y z
N ALA A 1 -16.87 6.92 -7.53
CA ALA A 1 -17.18 7.41 -6.17
C ALA A 1 -16.94 8.93 -6.05
N TYR A 2 -15.78 9.43 -6.48
CA TYR A 2 -15.36 10.84 -6.37
C TYR A 2 -16.28 11.88 -7.05
N LYS A 3 -16.80 11.60 -8.25
CA LYS A 3 -17.78 12.49 -8.91
C LYS A 3 -19.03 12.81 -8.08
N ARG A 4 -19.48 11.90 -7.20
CA ARG A 4 -20.64 12.14 -6.31
C ARG A 4 -20.32 13.08 -5.16
N LEU A 5 -19.03 13.29 -4.87
CA LEU A 5 -18.54 14.22 -3.87
C LEU A 5 -18.13 15.57 -4.49
N GLY A 6 -18.38 15.78 -5.80
CA GLY A 6 -17.96 16.98 -6.52
C GLY A 6 -16.45 17.04 -6.80
N LEU A 7 -15.73 15.93 -6.59
CA LEU A 7 -14.31 15.83 -6.86
C LEU A 7 -14.10 15.40 -8.32
N ASP A 8 -13.37 16.22 -9.08
CA ASP A 8 -12.87 15.84 -10.39
C ASP A 8 -11.60 15.03 -10.19
N ALA A 9 -11.65 13.76 -10.59
CA ALA A 9 -10.58 12.80 -10.32
C ALA A 9 -10.00 12.32 -11.64
N ASP A 10 -8.77 12.73 -11.91
CA ASP A 10 -7.99 12.21 -13.03
C ASP A 10 -7.26 10.94 -12.59
N ILE A 11 -7.66 9.80 -13.17
CA ILE A 11 -6.93 8.54 -13.00
C ILE A 11 -5.82 8.52 -14.05
N VAL A 12 -4.59 8.74 -13.59
CA VAL A 12 -3.40 8.70 -14.46
C VAL A 12 -2.84 7.28 -14.57
N THR A 13 -2.09 7.03 -15.64
CA THR A 13 -1.57 5.70 -16.00
C THR A 13 -0.30 5.29 -15.25
N ASN A 14 0.42 6.24 -14.64
CA ASN A 14 1.61 5.98 -13.84
C ASN A 14 1.87 7.08 -12.78
N PRO A 15 2.63 6.77 -11.72
CA PRO A 15 2.93 7.72 -10.64
C PRO A 15 3.71 8.96 -11.09
N GLU A 16 4.62 8.83 -12.07
CA GLU A 16 5.40 9.98 -12.59
C GLU A 16 4.47 11.08 -13.14
N SER A 17 3.45 10.68 -13.90
CA SER A 17 2.48 11.62 -14.47
C SER A 17 1.66 12.30 -13.37
N ALA A 18 1.31 11.56 -12.31
CA ALA A 18 0.59 12.10 -11.15
C ALA A 18 1.41 13.23 -10.48
N TRP A 19 2.68 12.94 -10.17
CA TRP A 19 3.60 13.89 -9.57
C TRP A 19 3.82 15.12 -10.44
N ARG A 20 4.00 14.94 -11.75
CA ARG A 20 4.15 16.06 -12.69
C ARG A 20 2.88 16.90 -12.81
N PHE A 21 1.69 16.31 -12.72
CA PHE A 21 0.43 17.05 -12.75
C PHE A 21 0.27 17.91 -11.50
N LEU A 22 0.53 17.33 -10.32
CA LEU A 22 0.52 18.08 -9.06
C LEU A 22 1.53 19.24 -9.09
N ASN A 23 2.77 18.97 -9.53
CA ASN A 23 3.82 19.98 -9.61
C ASN A 23 3.56 21.08 -10.64
N ALA A 24 2.81 20.78 -11.70
CA ALA A 24 2.38 21.77 -12.69
C ALA A 24 1.12 22.56 -12.25
N GLY A 25 0.59 22.34 -11.05
CA GLY A 25 -0.65 22.96 -10.57
C GLY A 25 -1.88 22.50 -11.36
N ARG A 26 -1.82 21.30 -11.98
CA ARG A 26 -2.90 20.70 -12.77
C ARG A 26 -3.83 19.82 -11.93
N ALA A 27 -3.42 19.52 -10.70
CA ALA A 27 -4.22 18.87 -9.67
C ALA A 27 -3.96 19.59 -8.34
N ASP A 28 -4.98 19.68 -7.49
CA ASP A 28 -4.86 20.26 -6.16
C ASP A 28 -4.36 19.25 -5.12
N VAL A 29 -4.64 17.96 -5.33
CA VAL A 29 -4.34 16.86 -4.41
C VAL A 29 -3.93 15.62 -5.19
N PHE A 30 -2.95 14.89 -4.66
CA PHE A 30 -2.58 13.55 -5.11
C PHE A 30 -2.75 12.57 -3.94
N VAL A 31 -3.43 11.44 -4.19
CA VAL A 31 -3.66 10.39 -3.19
C VAL A 31 -2.72 9.23 -3.49
N GLU A 32 -1.82 8.94 -2.56
CA GLU A 32 -0.80 7.90 -2.67
C GLU A 32 -0.48 7.35 -1.27
N GLU A 33 0.16 6.18 -1.21
CA GLU A 33 0.84 5.69 0.00
C GLU A 33 2.04 6.61 0.33
N GLU A 34 2.22 6.98 1.60
CA GLU A 34 3.16 8.06 1.95
C GLU A 34 4.62 7.71 1.62
N GLU A 35 5.09 6.51 1.96
CA GLU A 35 6.49 6.12 1.77
C GLU A 35 6.85 6.00 0.28
N VAL A 36 6.02 5.29 -0.50
CA VAL A 36 6.12 5.19 -1.96
C VAL A 36 6.03 6.56 -2.58
N GLY A 37 5.04 7.37 -2.19
CA GLY A 37 4.85 8.72 -2.68
C GLY A 37 6.08 9.59 -2.46
N ARG A 38 6.68 9.57 -1.26
CA ARG A 38 7.91 10.33 -0.97
C ARG A 38 9.09 9.87 -1.80
N SER A 39 9.28 8.56 -1.94
CA SER A 39 10.35 7.97 -2.77
C SER A 39 10.20 8.40 -4.24
N ASP A 40 9.00 8.24 -4.79
CA ASP A 40 8.67 8.60 -6.18
C ASP A 40 8.80 10.10 -6.43
N MET A 41 8.34 10.94 -5.50
CA MET A 41 8.46 12.39 -5.60
C MET A 41 9.91 12.82 -5.78
N VAL A 42 10.81 12.34 -4.92
CA VAL A 42 12.25 12.65 -5.02
C VAL A 42 12.82 12.11 -6.33
N HIS A 43 12.45 10.89 -6.71
CA HIS A 43 12.91 10.28 -7.95
C HIS A 43 12.50 11.06 -9.21
N PHE A 44 11.27 11.55 -9.27
CA PHE A 44 10.71 12.22 -10.46
C PHE A 44 10.92 13.74 -10.49
N LEU A 45 10.91 14.39 -9.32
CA LEU A 45 10.95 15.86 -9.21
C LEU A 45 12.28 16.39 -8.63
N GLY A 46 13.11 15.52 -8.05
CA GLY A 46 14.39 15.86 -7.42
C GLY A 46 14.30 16.11 -5.91
N ASP A 47 15.44 16.15 -5.24
CA ASP A 47 15.55 16.22 -3.78
C ASP A 47 14.85 17.44 -3.17
N GLU A 48 14.84 18.58 -3.87
CA GLU A 48 14.20 19.81 -3.38
C GLU A 48 12.69 19.67 -3.20
N ALA A 49 12.04 18.75 -3.94
CA ALA A 49 10.61 18.50 -3.84
C ALA A 49 10.19 18.02 -2.45
N ALA A 50 11.10 17.37 -1.70
CA ALA A 50 10.85 16.96 -0.31
C ALA A 50 10.53 18.12 0.64
N THR A 51 10.89 19.35 0.26
CA THR A 51 10.58 20.56 1.03
C THR A 51 9.29 21.25 0.59
N LEU A 52 8.74 20.86 -0.57
CA LEU A 52 7.60 21.52 -1.20
C LEU A 52 6.26 20.83 -0.87
N TYR A 53 6.29 19.54 -0.54
CA TYR A 53 5.09 18.74 -0.32
C TYR A 53 5.04 18.15 1.09
N GLY A 54 3.85 18.19 1.68
CA GLY A 54 3.52 17.50 2.93
C GLY A 54 2.46 16.44 2.70
N ALA A 55 2.39 15.45 3.60
CA ALA A 55 1.33 14.45 3.64
C ALA A 55 0.33 14.79 4.76
N SER A 56 -0.93 14.40 4.57
CA SER A 56 -1.89 14.36 5.68
C SER A 56 -1.64 13.12 6.56
N GLU A 57 -2.33 13.04 7.69
CA GLU A 57 -2.51 11.76 8.37
C GLU A 57 -3.16 10.71 7.43
N PRO A 58 -2.93 9.40 7.64
CA PRO A 58 -3.54 8.36 6.84
C PRO A 58 -5.07 8.47 6.81
N ILE A 59 -5.64 8.64 5.62
CA ILE A 59 -7.10 8.72 5.43
C ILE A 59 -7.77 7.34 5.34
N LYS A 60 -6.98 6.28 5.10
CA LYS A 60 -7.40 4.88 5.12
C LYS A 60 -6.20 3.96 5.38
N THR A 61 -6.48 2.78 5.91
CA THR A 61 -5.55 1.65 6.00
C THR A 61 -6.18 0.50 5.22
N ASP A 62 -5.59 0.10 4.10
CA ASP A 62 -6.06 -1.05 3.33
C ASP A 62 -5.38 -2.33 3.82
N ASP A 63 -6.11 -3.45 3.80
CA ASP A 63 -5.52 -4.77 4.02
C ASP A 63 -4.58 -5.12 2.86
N MET A 64 -3.33 -5.47 3.17
CA MET A 64 -2.38 -5.97 2.18
C MET A 64 -2.39 -7.49 2.12
N PHE A 65 -2.33 -8.04 0.90
CA PHE A 65 -2.31 -9.49 0.67
C PHE A 65 -1.14 -9.88 -0.22
N ILE A 66 -0.46 -10.98 0.12
CA ILE A 66 0.48 -11.65 -0.79
C ILE A 66 -0.30 -12.69 -1.60
N LEU A 67 -0.24 -12.56 -2.93
CA LEU A 67 -0.96 -13.46 -3.84
C LEU A 67 -0.03 -14.58 -4.32
N PHE A 68 -0.42 -15.83 -4.07
CA PHE A 68 0.29 -17.02 -4.54
C PHE A 68 -0.42 -17.63 -5.76
N SER A 69 0.33 -17.93 -6.82
CA SER A 69 -0.24 -18.51 -8.04
C SER A 69 -0.75 -19.93 -7.81
N ARG A 70 -2.02 -20.17 -8.18
CA ARG A 70 -2.62 -21.52 -8.13
C ARG A 70 -2.08 -22.47 -9.21
N GLN A 71 -1.45 -21.93 -10.25
CA GLN A 71 -0.91 -22.71 -11.38
C GLN A 71 0.57 -23.05 -11.18
N HIS A 72 1.26 -22.36 -10.27
CA HIS A 72 2.64 -22.66 -9.94
C HIS A 72 2.70 -24.01 -9.19
N PRO A 73 3.59 -24.96 -9.55
CA PRO A 73 3.68 -26.26 -8.89
C PRO A 73 3.85 -26.16 -7.36
N ASP A 74 4.62 -25.18 -6.90
CA ASP A 74 4.83 -24.90 -5.48
C ASP A 74 3.86 -23.88 -4.88
N GLY A 75 2.90 -23.35 -5.62
CA GLY A 75 2.10 -22.20 -5.18
C GLY A 75 1.39 -22.43 -3.84
N LYS A 76 0.79 -23.62 -3.66
CA LYS A 76 0.17 -24.02 -2.40
C LYS A 76 1.20 -24.16 -1.27
N ARG A 77 2.35 -24.77 -1.55
CA ARG A 77 3.42 -24.97 -0.57
C ARG A 77 3.98 -23.63 -0.08
N LEU A 78 4.25 -22.70 -1.00
CA LEU A 78 4.76 -21.36 -0.69
C LEU A 78 3.77 -20.57 0.16
N TRP A 79 2.47 -20.64 -0.16
CA TRP A 79 1.42 -20.03 0.64
C TRP A 79 1.42 -20.58 2.07
N GLU A 80 1.39 -21.91 2.25
CA GLU A 80 1.38 -22.55 3.57
C GLU A 80 2.66 -22.28 4.37
N GLU A 81 3.82 -22.20 3.71
CA GLU A 81 5.10 -21.85 4.33
C GLU A 81 5.11 -20.38 4.77
N PHE A 82 4.58 -19.47 3.95
CA PHE A 82 4.46 -18.06 4.29
C PHE A 82 3.53 -17.84 5.48
N ASP A 83 2.33 -18.43 5.46
CA ASP A 83 1.38 -18.31 6.58
C ASP A 83 1.99 -18.85 7.88
N ARG A 84 2.70 -19.97 7.82
CA ARG A 84 3.40 -20.53 8.98
C ARG A 84 4.53 -19.62 9.46
N TYR A 85 5.28 -19.03 8.55
CA TYR A 85 6.33 -18.07 8.89
C TYR A 85 5.75 -16.86 9.60
N MET A 86 4.63 -16.30 9.12
CA MET A 86 3.98 -15.13 9.74
C MET A 86 3.49 -15.40 11.17
N VAL A 87 3.20 -16.65 11.54
CA VAL A 87 2.84 -17.03 12.93
C VAL A 87 4.07 -17.19 13.84
N SER A 88 5.27 -17.35 13.29
CA SER A 88 6.50 -17.48 14.07
C SER A 88 6.97 -16.15 14.69
N ASP A 89 7.83 -16.21 15.70
CA ASP A 89 8.40 -15.00 16.34
C ASP A 89 9.08 -14.06 15.32
N ALA A 90 9.80 -14.64 14.35
CA ALA A 90 10.45 -13.86 13.29
C ALA A 90 9.44 -13.19 12.33
N GLY A 91 8.33 -13.88 12.04
CA GLY A 91 7.24 -13.33 11.24
C GLY A 91 6.48 -12.22 11.96
N GLN A 92 6.27 -12.37 13.28
CA GLN A 92 5.68 -11.32 14.12
C GLN A 92 6.61 -10.10 14.23
N GLU A 93 7.92 -10.31 14.35
CA GLU A 93 8.88 -9.20 14.32
C GLU A 93 8.84 -8.46 12.97
N LEU A 94 8.79 -9.19 11.85
CA LEU A 94 8.65 -8.60 10.52
C LEU A 94 7.36 -7.80 10.38
N CYS A 95 6.26 -8.38 10.85
CA CYS A 95 4.94 -7.77 10.89
C CYS A 95 4.95 -6.42 11.63
N HIS A 96 5.60 -6.36 12.79
CA HIS A 96 5.75 -5.11 13.55
C HIS A 96 6.62 -4.09 12.83
N LYS A 97 7.73 -4.52 12.21
CA LYS A 97 8.60 -3.62 11.43
C LYS A 97 7.89 -2.97 10.26
N TRP A 98 7.01 -3.71 9.60
CA TRP A 98 6.25 -3.22 8.44
C TRP A 98 4.96 -2.51 8.83
N HIS A 99 4.67 -2.37 10.12
CA HIS A 99 3.37 -1.87 10.62
C HIS A 99 2.17 -2.61 10.00
N ALA A 100 2.38 -3.86 9.56
CA ALA A 100 1.43 -4.65 8.78
C ALA A 100 0.66 -5.66 9.65
N CYS A 101 0.75 -5.53 10.97
CA CYS A 101 0.02 -6.41 11.88
C CYS A 101 -1.46 -6.09 11.86
N LEU A 102 -2.23 -7.07 11.37
CA LEU A 102 -3.65 -7.15 11.64
C LEU A 102 -3.84 -7.01 13.16
N ALA A 103 -4.64 -6.04 13.59
CA ALA A 103 -5.09 -5.95 14.97
C ALA A 103 -5.74 -7.29 15.32
N SER A 104 -5.00 -8.14 16.02
CA SER A 104 -5.36 -9.50 16.45
C SER A 104 -6.44 -10.16 15.58
N VAL A 105 -6.03 -10.90 14.55
CA VAL A 105 -6.90 -11.88 13.91
C VAL A 105 -7.45 -12.76 15.04
N HIS A 106 -8.75 -12.59 15.35
CA HIS A 106 -9.44 -13.50 16.24
C HIS A 106 -9.17 -14.90 15.69
N ALA A 107 -8.66 -15.79 16.55
CA ALA A 107 -8.29 -17.15 16.22
C ALA A 107 -9.29 -17.77 15.25
N PRO A 108 -8.84 -18.55 14.25
CA PRO A 108 -9.73 -19.14 13.26
C PRO A 108 -10.87 -19.83 14.00
N SER A 109 -12.10 -19.33 13.79
CA SER A 109 -13.28 -20.03 14.24
C SER A 109 -13.18 -21.44 13.67
N THR A 110 -13.17 -22.44 14.55
CA THR A 110 -13.38 -23.83 14.17
C THR A 110 -14.74 -23.92 13.50
N GLY A 111 -14.77 -23.76 12.18
CA GLY A 111 -15.93 -23.91 11.33
C GLY A 111 -15.73 -25.13 10.45
N ASP A 112 -15.94 -26.31 11.03
CA ASP A 112 -16.14 -27.56 10.31
C ASP A 112 -17.56 -27.55 9.69
N ARG A 113 -17.65 -27.84 8.39
CA ARG A 113 -18.84 -28.22 7.59
C ARG A 113 -19.94 -27.18 7.32
#